data_AF-A0A7Y8MIT6-F1
#
_entry.id   AF-A0A7Y8MIT6-F1
#
_cell.length_a   1.000
_cell.length_b   1.000
_cell.length_c   1.000
_cell.angle_alpha   90.00
_cell.angle_beta   90.00
_cell.angle_gamma   90.00
#
_symmetry.space_group_name_H-M   'P 1'
#
loop_
_entity.id
_entity.type
_entity.pdbx_description
1 polymer ?
#
loop_
_entity_poly.entity_id
_entity_poly.type
_entity_poly.pdbx_seq_one_letter_code
_entity_poly.pdbx_strand_id
1 'polypeptide(L)'
;MCEKVGFIHLIVPESRFRITQGEDRLTRYTFNTGVAQHLFCRVCGVKSFYRPRSNPDGWSVNLRCLDDPDSLAAEISTFDGRNWEAHAGALAHLSRALGEEPNAEAGAGT
;
A
#
# COMPACT_ATOMS: atom_id res chain seq x y z
N MET A 1 -5.20 1.32 13.74
CA MET A 1 -4.82 0.10 13.00
C MET A 1 -3.37 0.18 12.56
N CYS A 2 -2.99 1.12 11.69
CA CYS A 2 -1.65 1.19 11.08
C CYS A 2 -0.50 1.25 12.10
N GLU A 3 -0.61 2.12 13.11
CA GLU A 3 0.40 2.27 14.19
C GLU A 3 0.66 0.94 14.93
N LYS A 4 -0.40 0.17 15.25
CA LYS A 4 -0.28 -1.10 15.98
C LYS A 4 0.40 -2.21 15.17
N VAL A 5 0.29 -2.17 13.84
CA VAL A 5 0.85 -3.21 12.95
C VAL A 5 2.34 -2.96 12.67
N GLY A 6 2.83 -1.72 12.82
CA GLY A 6 4.25 -1.41 12.60
C GLY A 6 4.72 -1.64 11.15
N PHE A 7 3.82 -1.46 10.18
CA PHE A 7 4.10 -1.67 8.75
C PHE A 7 4.83 -0.44 8.18
N ILE A 8 5.98 -0.61 7.52
CA ILE A 8 6.59 0.48 6.72
C ILE A 8 6.09 0.32 5.29
N HIS A 9 5.30 1.28 4.85
CA HIS A 9 4.55 1.20 3.60
C HIS A 9 5.43 1.59 2.40
N LEU A 10 5.69 0.63 1.52
CA LEU A 10 6.23 0.87 0.18
C LEU A 10 5.10 0.62 -0.83
N ILE A 11 4.52 1.67 -1.41
CA ILE A 11 3.42 1.57 -2.36
C ILE A 11 3.97 1.50 -3.79
N VAL A 12 3.44 0.56 -4.58
CA VAL A 12 3.80 0.35 -5.99
C VAL A 12 2.55 0.14 -6.84
N PRO A 13 2.55 0.52 -8.15
CA PRO A 13 1.49 0.17 -9.09
C PRO A 13 1.30 -1.35 -9.19
N GLU A 14 0.06 -1.79 -9.48
CA GLU A 14 -0.24 -3.20 -9.76
C GLU A 14 0.64 -3.78 -10.87
N SER A 15 0.99 -2.99 -11.89
CA SER A 15 1.87 -3.39 -13.00
C SER A 15 3.30 -3.75 -12.57
N ARG A 16 3.75 -3.32 -11.38
CA ARG A 16 5.09 -3.60 -10.84
C ARG A 16 5.09 -4.62 -9.70
N PHE A 17 3.95 -5.23 -9.41
CA PHE A 17 3.82 -6.22 -8.34
C PHE A 17 3.34 -7.57 -8.88
N ARG A 18 3.94 -8.66 -8.41
CA ARG A 18 3.51 -10.02 -8.76
C ARG A 18 3.77 -10.97 -7.60
N ILE A 19 2.74 -11.72 -7.22
CA ILE A 19 2.89 -12.84 -6.27
C ILE A 19 3.47 -14.01 -7.04
N THR A 20 4.63 -14.49 -6.64
CA THR A 20 5.30 -15.64 -7.29
C THR A 20 4.92 -16.96 -6.64
N GLN A 21 4.63 -16.97 -5.34
CA GLN A 21 4.31 -18.16 -4.55
C GLN A 21 3.46 -17.82 -3.32
N GLY A 22 2.78 -18.82 -2.76
CA GLY A 22 2.14 -18.75 -1.44
C GLY A 22 0.81 -18.00 -1.37
N GLU A 23 0.21 -17.65 -2.51
CA GLU A 23 -1.09 -16.98 -2.57
C GLU A 23 -2.20 -17.79 -1.86
N ASP A 24 -2.14 -19.13 -1.99
CA ASP A 24 -3.04 -20.09 -1.33
C ASP A 24 -2.96 -20.07 0.21
N ARG A 25 -1.90 -19.47 0.76
CA ARG A 25 -1.66 -19.36 2.20
C ARG A 25 -2.01 -17.98 2.75
N LEU A 26 -2.50 -17.06 1.93
CA LEU A 26 -2.90 -15.73 2.38
C LEU A 26 -4.31 -15.77 2.98
N THR A 27 -4.46 -15.19 4.17
CA THR A 27 -5.77 -14.84 4.74
C THR A 27 -6.06 -13.38 4.43
N ARG A 28 -7.27 -13.12 3.94
CA ARG A 28 -7.78 -11.78 3.65
C ARG A 28 -8.65 -11.28 4.80
N TYR A 29 -8.39 -10.08 5.25
CA TYR A 29 -9.21 -9.34 6.20
C TYR A 29 -9.57 -7.97 5.63
N THR A 30 -10.86 -7.63 5.72
CA THR A 30 -11.43 -6.36 5.26
C THR A 30 -12.29 -5.78 6.37
N PHE A 31 -12.32 -4.45 6.51
CA PHE A 31 -13.19 -3.76 7.45
C PHE A 31 -13.61 -2.40 6.88
N ASN A 32 -14.52 -1.70 7.58
CA ASN A 32 -15.05 -0.40 7.17
C ASN A 32 -15.64 -0.44 5.75
N THR A 33 -15.07 0.31 4.79
CA THR A 33 -15.55 0.35 3.40
C THR A 33 -15.24 -0.92 2.60
N GLY A 34 -14.45 -1.84 3.14
CA GLY A 34 -14.04 -3.07 2.45
C GLY A 34 -13.04 -2.88 1.30
N VAL A 35 -12.66 -1.64 0.99
CA VAL A 35 -11.73 -1.32 -0.10
C VAL A 35 -10.32 -1.81 0.20
N ALA A 36 -9.83 -1.59 1.42
CA ALA A 36 -8.53 -2.11 1.83
C ALA A 36 -8.62 -3.62 2.04
N GLN A 37 -7.73 -4.36 1.38
CA GLN A 37 -7.66 -5.80 1.47
C GLN A 37 -6.38 -6.18 2.23
N HIS A 38 -6.48 -6.35 3.54
CA HIS A 38 -5.35 -6.73 4.40
C HIS A 38 -5.03 -8.21 4.21
N LEU A 39 -3.80 -8.54 3.80
CA LEU A 39 -3.38 -9.91 3.53
C LEU A 39 -2.26 -10.31 4.48
N PHE A 40 -2.38 -11.46 5.12
CA PHE A 40 -1.35 -12.01 5.99
C PHE A 40 -1.21 -13.52 5.79
N CYS A 41 -0.02 -14.05 5.98
CA CYS A 41 0.23 -15.49 5.90
C CYS A 41 -0.53 -16.20 7.03
N ARG A 42 -1.40 -17.16 6.69
CA ARG A 42 -2.15 -17.95 7.67
C ARG A 42 -1.28 -18.85 8.54
N VAL A 43 -0.04 -19.09 8.13
CA VAL A 43 0.91 -19.98 8.83
C VAL A 43 1.75 -19.22 9.86
N CYS A 44 2.37 -18.11 9.46
CA CYS A 44 3.28 -17.35 10.33
C CYS A 44 2.73 -15.99 10.78
N GLY A 45 1.57 -15.55 10.29
CA GLY A 45 0.93 -14.28 10.64
C GLY A 45 1.55 -13.04 9.99
N VAL A 46 2.65 -13.18 9.23
CA VAL A 46 3.35 -12.04 8.61
C VAL A 46 2.47 -11.39 7.54
N LYS A 47 2.37 -10.06 7.60
CA LYS A 47 1.70 -9.19 6.63
C LYS A 47 2.75 -8.59 5.69
N SER A 48 3.18 -9.34 4.66
CA SER A 48 4.24 -8.89 3.75
C SER A 48 3.78 -7.81 2.76
N PHE A 49 2.51 -7.83 2.36
CA PHE A 49 1.92 -6.87 1.45
C PHE A 49 0.40 -6.83 1.62
N TYR A 50 -0.26 -5.80 1.09
CA TYR A 50 -1.72 -5.71 1.04
C TYR A 50 -2.18 -4.69 0.00
N ARG A 51 -3.48 -4.69 -0.36
CA ARG A 51 -4.06 -3.60 -1.17
C ARG A 51 -4.60 -2.49 -0.26
N PRO A 52 -4.01 -1.27 -0.26
CA PRO A 52 -4.46 -0.18 0.60
C PRO A 52 -5.72 0.52 0.06
N ARG A 53 -6.50 1.15 0.96
CA ARG A 53 -7.65 1.98 0.58
C ARG A 53 -7.25 3.22 -0.22
N SER A 54 -6.08 3.80 0.06
CA SER A 54 -5.57 5.00 -0.61
C SER A 54 -5.14 4.75 -2.06
N ASN A 55 -4.78 3.51 -2.38
CA ASN A 55 -4.26 3.09 -3.68
C ASN A 55 -4.82 1.71 -4.03
N PRO A 56 -6.13 1.60 -4.34
CA PRO A 56 -6.79 0.32 -4.64
C PRO A 56 -6.28 -0.33 -5.94
N ASP A 57 -5.66 0.47 -6.79
CA ASP A 57 -4.94 0.18 -8.05
C ASP A 57 -3.48 -0.26 -7.83
N GLY A 58 -3.03 -0.34 -6.58
CA GLY A 58 -1.65 -0.68 -6.24
C GLY A 58 -1.54 -1.63 -5.06
N TRP A 59 -0.29 -1.90 -4.70
CA TRP A 59 0.09 -2.75 -3.58
C TRP A 59 0.98 -1.98 -2.63
N SER A 60 0.77 -2.17 -1.33
CA SER A 60 1.69 -1.70 -0.30
C SER A 60 2.46 -2.90 0.24
N VAL A 61 3.77 -2.92 -0.01
CA VAL A 61 4.74 -3.90 0.48
C VAL A 61 5.31 -3.42 1.81
N ASN A 62 5.49 -4.32 2.77
CA ASN A 62 6.17 -4.01 4.01
C ASN A 62 7.67 -3.97 3.74
N LEU A 63 8.30 -2.79 3.84
CA LEU A 63 9.73 -2.64 3.61
C LEU A 63 10.56 -3.61 4.48
N ARG A 64 10.09 -3.90 5.70
CA ARG A 64 10.72 -4.85 6.64
C ARG A 64 10.71 -6.31 6.19
N CYS A 65 9.95 -6.64 5.14
CA CYS A 65 9.85 -7.99 4.60
C CYS A 65 10.65 -8.17 3.30
N LEU A 66 11.43 -7.18 2.88
CA LEU A 66 12.38 -7.33 1.79
C LEU A 66 13.67 -7.95 2.33
N ASP A 67 14.29 -8.83 1.54
CA ASP A 67 15.55 -9.48 1.90
C ASP A 67 16.73 -8.49 1.88
N ASP A 68 16.66 -7.47 1.03
CA ASP A 68 17.67 -6.41 0.91
C ASP A 68 17.00 -5.02 0.80
N PRO A 69 16.45 -4.48 1.90
CA PRO A 69 15.76 -3.20 1.90
C PRO A 69 16.72 -2.02 1.69
N ASP A 70 17.99 -2.17 2.04
CA ASP A 70 19.00 -1.10 1.91
C ASP A 70 19.43 -0.87 0.47
N SER A 71 19.23 -1.85 -0.42
CA SER A 71 19.38 -1.67 -1.87
C SER A 71 18.40 -0.67 -2.47
N LEU A 72 17.27 -0.44 -1.81
CA LEU A 72 16.36 0.63 -2.16
C LEU A 72 16.90 1.92 -1.56
N ALA A 73 17.19 2.91 -2.39
CA ALA A 73 17.41 4.30 -1.95
C ALA A 73 16.07 4.91 -1.47
N ALA A 74 15.46 4.30 -0.45
CA ALA A 74 14.13 4.61 0.04
C ALA A 74 14.18 5.77 1.03
N GLU A 75 13.33 6.78 0.80
CA GLU A 75 13.08 7.84 1.76
C GLU A 75 11.86 7.48 2.62
N ILE A 76 12.03 7.50 3.94
CA ILE A 76 10.94 7.20 4.88
C ILE A 76 10.33 8.50 5.38
N SER A 77 9.09 8.77 4.96
CA SER A 77 8.28 9.88 5.46
C SER A 77 7.30 9.43 6.54
N THR A 78 7.04 10.29 7.53
CA THR A 78 5.96 10.07 8.50
C THR A 78 4.60 10.37 7.86
N PHE A 79 3.55 9.69 8.34
CA PHE A 79 2.18 9.91 7.91
C PHE A 79 1.24 9.89 9.11
N ASP A 80 0.35 10.87 9.20
CA ASP A 80 -0.68 10.88 10.24
C ASP A 80 -1.82 9.92 9.87
N GLY A 81 -1.66 8.67 10.31
CA GLY A 81 -2.67 7.63 10.17
C GLY A 81 -3.83 7.73 11.17
N ARG A 82 -3.78 8.65 12.16
CA ARG A 82 -4.88 8.88 13.10
C ARG A 82 -5.92 9.81 12.50
N ASN A 83 -5.49 10.84 11.77
CA ASN A 83 -6.36 11.77 11.04
C ASN A 83 -6.48 11.38 9.55
N TRP A 84 -6.82 10.12 9.26
CA TRP A 84 -6.75 9.53 7.92
C TRP A 84 -7.50 10.35 6.86
N GLU A 85 -8.73 10.77 7.15
CA GLU A 85 -9.61 11.48 6.22
C GLU A 85 -9.04 12.81 5.74
N ALA A 86 -8.21 13.47 6.56
CA ALA A 86 -7.56 14.73 6.21
C ALA A 86 -6.30 14.54 5.37
N HIS A 87 -5.61 13.40 5.50
CA HIS A 87 -4.25 13.23 4.96
C HIS A 87 -4.13 12.20 3.83
N ALA A 88 -5.07 11.25 3.69
CA ALA A 88 -4.93 10.14 2.75
C ALA A 88 -4.82 10.55 1.28
N GLY A 89 -5.36 11.70 0.90
CA GLY A 89 -5.25 12.23 -0.47
C GLY A 89 -3.80 12.45 -0.91
N ALA A 90 -2.89 12.74 0.03
CA ALA A 90 -1.46 12.92 -0.26
C ALA A 90 -0.78 11.63 -0.77
N LEU A 91 -1.37 10.46 -0.53
CA LEU A 91 -0.81 9.15 -0.91
C LEU A 91 -1.21 8.71 -2.33
N ALA A 92 -2.17 9.38 -2.97
CA ALA A 92 -2.77 8.92 -4.22
C ALA A 92 -1.75 8.77 -5.38
N HIS A 93 -0.69 9.57 -5.38
CA HIS A 93 0.33 9.53 -6.42
C HIS A 93 1.27 8.30 -6.32
N LEU A 94 1.32 7.63 -5.16
CA LEU A 94 2.32 6.59 -4.89
C LEU A 94 2.10 5.27 -5.66
N SER A 95 0.90 5.05 -6.22
CA SER A 95 0.62 3.89 -7.10
C SER A 95 0.76 4.20 -8.58
N ARG A 96 1.23 5.38 -8.97
CA ARG A 96 1.47 5.70 -10.39
C ARG A 96 2.76 5.06 -10.86
N ALA A 97 2.78 4.58 -12.11
CA ALA A 97 4.03 4.11 -12.71
C ALA A 97 4.93 5.31 -13.03
N LEU A 98 6.25 5.12 -12.86
CA LEU A 98 7.25 6.10 -13.28
C LEU A 98 7.09 6.38 -14.79
N GLY A 99 6.84 7.64 -15.14
CA GLY A 99 6.59 8.08 -16.52
C GLY A 99 5.11 8.36 -16.85
N GLU A 100 4.18 8.17 -15.92
CA GLU A 100 2.80 8.65 -16.06
C GLU A 100 2.68 10.11 -15.57
N GLU A 101 2.45 11.04 -16.50
CA GLU A 101 2.10 12.43 -16.18
C GLU A 101 0.72 12.50 -15.47
N PRO A 102 0.52 13.42 -14.51
CA PRO A 102 -0.78 13.61 -13.89
C PRO A 102 -1.84 13.99 -14.93
N ASN A 103 -2.91 13.21 -15.04
CA ASN A 103 -4.06 13.60 -15.85
C ASN A 103 -4.65 14.91 -15.30
N ALA A 104 -4.62 15.97 -16.10
CA ALA A 104 -5.05 17.32 -15.75
C ALA A 104 -6.59 17.46 -15.79
N GLU A 105 -7.32 16.56 -15.15
CA GLU A 105 -8.78 16.61 -15.10
C GLU A 105 -9.31 16.42 -13.66
N ALA A 106 -9.08 17.44 -12.85
CA ALA A 106 -10.00 17.84 -11.79
C ALA A 106 -10.43 19.28 -12.07
N GLY A 107 -11.05 19.48 -13.24
CA GLY A 107 -11.70 20.73 -13.61
C GLY A 107 -12.98 20.89 -12.79
N ALA A 108 -13.11 22.06 -12.18
CA ALA A 108 -14.26 22.53 -11.41
C ALA A 108 -15.60 22.19 -12.09
N GLY A 109 -16.44 21.45 -11.37
CA GLY A 109 -17.87 21.33 -11.66
C GLY A 109 -18.61 22.53 -11.07
N THR A 110 -19.30 23.25 -11.95
CA THR A 110 -20.26 24.34 -11.72
C THR A 110 -21.28 24.08 -10.61
#